data_AF-A0A956TQ01-F1
#
_entry.id   AF-A0A956TQ01-F1
#
_cell.length_a   1.000
_cell.length_b   1.000
_cell.length_c   1.000
_cell.angle_alpha   90.00
_cell.angle_beta   90.00
_cell.angle_gamma   90.00
#
_symmetry.space_group_name_H-M   'P 1'
#
loop_
_entity.id
_entity.type
_entity.pdbx_description
1 polymer ?
#
loop_
_entity_poly.entity_id
_entity_poly.type
_entity_poly.pdbx_seq_one_letter_code
_entity_poly.pdbx_strand_id
1 'polypeptide(L)'
;MVDGAEKQPIESTASHGDQAKPHAIDGGALLASPEGRGTARDASEQSRKDSLVLAQAGTIPEISVEGDKTEHHSLGDRLTDALASKEDKQIFDDYDRLAARCGLGPLTPGQKLEIEGLSPDMKEMYHKTIRELPDLKDGKINPAEYFTHTLNNAADLAEANGREPGSWNIFKSSQSSLFRDYTGLVLSEKPMGFFKDRGRELVGGGPDYAGSALEHVYQSIVGSGRAGEGFNSNVADVDPTNSITHHFREFLLVGYNSGRLVGDKAATFIDDPKKNPGDVRCGFFASMVGQGLALGQITAREAADMTTWAYTSHGGTQPPWGAAGVDGANLDPGKDYDIEKWLKAFRAREK
;
A
#
# COMPACT_ATOMS: atom_id res chain seq x y z
N MET A 1 35.60 57.39 9.99
CA MET A 1 34.47 58.33 9.87
C MET A 1 33.25 57.44 9.68
N VAL A 2 32.68 56.85 10.74
CA VAL A 2 31.85 57.39 11.84
C VAL A 2 30.59 58.09 11.33
N ASP A 3 29.48 57.71 11.98
CA ASP A 3 28.08 58.15 11.91
C ASP A 3 27.16 57.29 11.02
N GLY A 4 26.07 56.66 11.50
CA GLY A 4 25.39 56.76 12.80
C GLY A 4 23.87 56.81 12.59
N ALA A 5 23.12 56.32 13.58
CA ALA A 5 21.65 56.35 13.74
C ALA A 5 20.85 55.27 12.96
N GLU A 6 19.85 54.57 13.53
CA GLU A 6 19.19 54.72 14.83
C GLU A 6 18.39 53.43 15.16
N LYS A 7 18.47 52.97 16.40
CA LYS A 7 17.46 52.10 17.04
C LYS A 7 16.52 53.01 17.82
N GLN A 8 15.21 52.73 17.81
CA GLN A 8 14.40 52.81 19.04
C GLN A 8 13.28 51.74 19.08
N PRO A 9 12.97 51.19 20.28
CA PRO A 9 11.88 50.25 20.56
C PRO A 9 10.63 50.99 21.08
N ILE A 10 9.52 50.28 21.36
CA ILE A 10 8.62 50.47 22.52
C ILE A 10 7.57 49.33 22.56
N GLU A 11 7.43 48.74 23.74
CA GLU A 11 6.39 47.80 24.18
C GLU A 11 5.06 48.53 24.48
N SER A 12 3.91 47.84 24.40
CA SER A 12 2.79 48.01 25.36
C SER A 12 1.68 46.95 25.21
N THR A 13 1.65 46.03 26.16
CA THR A 13 0.51 45.49 26.96
C THR A 13 -0.96 45.59 26.50
N ALA A 14 -1.69 44.46 26.63
CA ALA A 14 -2.93 44.23 27.43
C ALA A 14 -3.69 42.98 26.87
N SER A 15 -3.86 41.87 27.61
CA SER A 15 -4.83 41.59 28.70
C SER A 15 -6.26 41.25 28.21
N HIS A 16 -6.91 40.30 28.90
CA HIS A 16 -8.21 39.60 28.71
C HIS A 16 -8.05 38.23 28.00
N GLY A 17 -8.40 37.08 28.56
CA GLY A 17 -9.21 36.75 29.73
C GLY A 17 -10.14 35.61 29.30
N ASP A 18 -9.90 34.39 29.77
CA ASP A 18 -10.97 33.41 30.08
C ASP A 18 -10.37 32.12 30.64
N GLN A 19 -10.65 31.85 31.92
CA GLN A 19 -10.46 30.56 32.55
C GLN A 19 -11.84 29.89 32.68
N ALA A 20 -12.09 28.89 31.83
CA ALA A 20 -13.21 27.98 32.01
C ALA A 20 -12.79 26.81 32.91
N LYS A 21 -13.48 26.66 34.04
CA LYS A 21 -13.45 25.48 34.92
C LYS A 21 -14.12 24.29 34.22
N PRO A 22 -13.63 23.05 34.37
CA PRO A 22 -14.45 21.87 34.14
C PRO A 22 -15.22 21.48 35.40
N HIS A 23 -16.51 21.21 35.20
CA HIS A 23 -17.40 20.59 36.18
C HIS A 23 -16.97 19.15 36.46
N ALA A 24 -16.92 18.82 37.75
CA ALA A 24 -16.91 17.45 38.23
C ALA A 24 -18.26 16.78 37.94
N ILE A 25 -18.22 15.56 37.42
CA ILE A 25 -19.31 14.58 37.60
C ILE A 25 -18.67 13.37 38.25
N ASP A 26 -19.11 13.15 39.49
CA ASP A 26 -18.80 12.01 40.33
C ASP A 26 -20.10 11.19 40.48
N GLY A 27 -19.96 9.88 40.56
CA GLY A 27 -21.06 8.90 40.63
C GLY A 27 -20.78 7.71 39.72
N GLY A 28 -20.31 6.54 40.16
CA GLY A 28 -20.29 5.98 41.51
C GLY A 28 -21.18 4.72 41.54
N ALA A 29 -20.56 3.59 41.89
CA ALA A 29 -21.11 2.30 42.33
C ALA A 29 -21.53 1.27 41.25
N LEU A 30 -21.36 -0.04 41.38
CA LEU A 30 -20.50 -0.97 42.17
C LEU A 30 -21.06 -2.40 41.88
N LEU A 31 -20.18 -3.42 41.87
CA LEU A 31 -20.45 -4.87 42.09
C LEU A 31 -21.11 -5.65 40.93
N ALA A 32 -20.74 -6.89 40.56
CA ALA A 32 -19.90 -7.92 41.18
C ALA A 32 -19.36 -8.92 40.11
N SER A 33 -18.20 -9.52 40.38
CA SER A 33 -17.75 -10.78 39.76
C SER A 33 -18.59 -11.97 40.25
N PRO A 34 -18.62 -13.09 39.50
CA PRO A 34 -17.83 -14.23 39.96
C PRO A 34 -17.10 -15.02 38.86
N GLU A 35 -15.87 -15.39 39.21
CA GLU A 35 -15.11 -16.62 38.96
C GLU A 35 -15.43 -17.53 37.74
N GLY A 36 -14.41 -17.70 36.89
CA GLY A 36 -14.32 -18.73 35.87
C GLY A 36 -12.94 -18.71 35.19
N ARG A 37 -11.85 -18.96 35.95
CA ARG A 37 -10.49 -19.06 35.40
C ARG A 37 -10.28 -20.42 34.74
N GLY A 38 -10.54 -20.49 33.43
CA GLY A 38 -9.90 -21.44 32.52
C GLY A 38 -9.00 -20.64 31.57
N THR A 39 -7.68 -20.72 31.74
CA THR A 39 -6.73 -19.92 30.97
C THR A 39 -6.58 -20.46 29.55
N ALA A 40 -6.65 -19.58 28.54
CA ALA A 40 -6.44 -19.83 27.11
C ALA A 40 -5.09 -20.47 26.72
N ARG A 41 -4.27 -20.85 27.71
CA ARG A 41 -3.00 -21.53 27.54
C ARG A 41 -3.19 -23.02 27.23
N ASP A 42 -4.21 -23.66 27.81
CA ASP A 42 -4.46 -25.11 27.68
C ASP A 42 -5.03 -25.49 26.30
N ALA A 43 -5.78 -24.58 25.67
CA ALA A 43 -6.30 -24.78 24.31
C ALA A 43 -5.20 -24.77 23.22
N SER A 44 -4.12 -24.02 23.44
CA SER A 44 -2.99 -23.92 22.49
C SER A 44 -2.07 -25.14 22.51
N GLU A 45 -2.01 -25.86 23.64
CA GLU A 45 -1.12 -27.00 23.81
C GLU A 45 -1.74 -28.30 23.27
N GLN A 46 -3.08 -28.41 23.34
CA GLN A 46 -3.83 -29.50 22.71
C GLN A 46 -3.78 -29.41 21.18
N SER A 47 -3.96 -28.21 20.60
CA SER A 47 -3.88 -27.99 19.15
C SER A 47 -2.49 -28.31 18.57
N ARG A 48 -1.41 -28.08 19.32
CA ARG A 48 -0.05 -28.43 18.90
C ARG A 48 0.23 -29.94 18.90
N LYS A 49 -0.42 -30.71 19.77
CA LYS A 49 -0.26 -32.17 19.81
C LYS A 49 -1.00 -32.84 18.65
N ASP A 50 -2.18 -32.34 18.29
CA ASP A 50 -2.97 -32.91 17.19
C ASP A 50 -2.32 -32.65 15.81
N SER A 51 -1.64 -31.52 15.64
CA SER A 51 -0.86 -31.25 14.41
C SER A 51 0.42 -32.09 14.28
N LEU A 52 1.01 -32.54 15.39
CA LEU A 52 2.23 -33.36 15.35
C LEU A 52 1.94 -34.84 15.04
N VAL A 53 0.75 -35.33 15.37
CA VAL A 53 0.33 -36.72 15.10
C VAL A 53 -0.06 -36.93 13.63
N LEU A 54 -0.55 -35.89 12.94
CA LEU A 54 -0.87 -35.95 11.51
C LEU A 54 0.36 -35.91 10.58
N ALA A 55 1.53 -35.53 11.08
CA ALA A 55 2.77 -35.49 10.30
C ALA A 55 3.56 -36.82 10.27
N GLN A 56 3.10 -37.86 10.98
CA GLN A 56 3.81 -39.15 11.07
C GLN A 56 3.11 -40.35 10.38
N ALA A 57 1.99 -40.15 9.70
CA ALA A 57 1.28 -41.23 9.00
C ALA A 57 1.16 -40.94 7.50
N GLY A 58 2.20 -41.27 6.74
CA GLY A 58 2.22 -41.08 5.29
C GLY A 58 3.45 -41.65 4.61
N THR A 59 3.75 -42.93 4.84
CA THR A 59 4.76 -43.66 4.06
C THR A 59 4.22 -43.90 2.65
N ILE A 60 4.80 -43.24 1.63
CA ILE A 60 4.54 -43.53 0.21
C ILE A 60 5.65 -44.48 -0.29
N PRO A 61 5.33 -45.57 -1.00
CA PRO A 61 6.34 -46.53 -1.48
C PRO A 61 7.25 -45.92 -2.56
N GLU A 62 8.55 -46.15 -2.44
CA GLU A 62 9.55 -45.85 -3.47
C GLU A 62 9.26 -46.67 -4.74
N ILE A 63 8.96 -45.99 -5.84
CA ILE A 63 9.07 -46.56 -7.18
C ILE A 63 10.32 -45.95 -7.81
N SER A 64 11.35 -46.79 -7.97
CA SER A 64 12.56 -46.44 -8.70
C SER A 64 12.26 -46.38 -10.19
N VAL A 65 12.51 -45.23 -10.83
CA VAL A 65 12.53 -45.10 -12.29
C VAL A 65 13.88 -44.51 -12.68
N GLU A 66 14.70 -45.33 -13.32
CA GLU A 66 15.97 -44.94 -13.91
C GLU A 66 15.75 -43.98 -15.09
N GLY A 67 16.50 -42.87 -15.06
CA GLY A 67 17.14 -42.25 -16.22
C GLY A 67 16.26 -41.78 -17.37
N ASP A 68 15.85 -40.50 -17.35
CA ASP A 68 15.99 -39.66 -18.54
C ASP A 68 16.08 -38.17 -18.15
N LYS A 69 16.89 -37.40 -18.88
CA LYS A 69 17.11 -35.96 -18.66
C LYS A 69 15.90 -35.16 -19.15
N THR A 70 14.78 -35.28 -18.46
CA THR A 70 13.62 -34.40 -18.65
C THR A 70 13.56 -33.40 -17.51
N GLU A 71 13.38 -32.13 -17.86
CA GLU A 71 13.18 -31.03 -16.92
C GLU A 71 12.16 -31.46 -15.86
N HIS A 72 12.60 -31.49 -14.60
CA HIS A 72 11.77 -31.85 -13.46
C HIS A 72 10.75 -30.73 -13.21
N HIS A 73 9.70 -30.68 -14.03
CA HIS A 73 8.46 -30.02 -13.64
C HIS A 73 7.83 -30.87 -12.52
N SER A 74 7.60 -30.25 -11.36
CA SER A 74 7.00 -30.95 -10.24
C SER A 74 5.61 -31.46 -10.63
N LEU A 75 5.15 -32.55 -10.02
CA LEU A 75 3.79 -33.06 -10.27
C LEU A 75 2.72 -32.00 -9.94
N GLY A 76 3.03 -31.07 -9.03
CA GLY A 76 2.21 -29.90 -8.72
C GLY A 76 2.11 -28.92 -9.88
N ASP A 77 3.22 -28.63 -10.55
CA ASP A 77 3.27 -27.70 -11.71
C ASP A 77 2.34 -28.18 -12.83
N ARG A 78 2.32 -29.49 -13.08
CA ARG A 78 1.47 -30.12 -14.10
C ARG A 78 -0.01 -30.13 -13.73
N LEU A 79 -0.35 -30.14 -12.43
CA LEU A 79 -1.73 -30.17 -11.95
C LEU A 79 -2.36 -28.77 -11.95
N THR A 80 -1.62 -27.75 -11.53
CA THR A 80 -2.05 -26.35 -11.58
C THR A 80 -2.33 -25.91 -13.03
N ASP A 81 -1.38 -26.13 -13.96
CA ASP A 81 -1.57 -25.74 -15.35
C ASP A 81 -2.68 -26.54 -16.08
N ALA A 82 -2.92 -27.80 -15.69
CA ALA A 82 -3.99 -28.61 -16.28
C ALA A 82 -5.39 -28.15 -15.85
N LEU A 83 -5.54 -27.68 -14.62
CA LEU A 83 -6.82 -27.30 -14.01
C LEU A 83 -7.15 -25.80 -14.14
N ALA A 84 -6.17 -24.97 -14.46
CA ALA A 84 -6.37 -23.54 -14.67
C ALA A 84 -7.45 -23.24 -15.72
N SER A 85 -8.27 -22.23 -15.43
CA SER A 85 -9.30 -21.77 -16.36
C SER A 85 -8.67 -21.19 -17.64
N LYS A 86 -9.49 -20.99 -18.69
CA LYS A 86 -9.01 -20.36 -19.93
C LYS A 86 -8.49 -18.93 -19.69
N GLU A 87 -9.13 -18.21 -18.77
CA GLU A 87 -8.73 -16.86 -18.37
C GLU A 87 -7.38 -16.88 -17.66
N ASP A 88 -7.21 -17.77 -16.67
CA ASP A 88 -5.95 -17.88 -15.91
C ASP A 88 -4.78 -18.25 -16.81
N LYS A 89 -4.99 -19.18 -17.74
CA LYS A 89 -3.97 -19.55 -18.75
C LYS A 89 -3.56 -18.36 -19.60
N GLN A 90 -4.51 -17.51 -19.97
CA GLN A 90 -4.20 -16.29 -20.72
C GLN A 90 -3.41 -15.29 -19.86
N ILE A 91 -3.74 -15.13 -18.57
CA ILE A 91 -2.95 -14.31 -17.63
C ILE A 91 -1.52 -14.83 -17.55
N PHE A 92 -1.34 -16.14 -17.39
CA PHE A 92 -0.02 -16.75 -17.28
C PHE A 92 0.80 -16.52 -18.54
N ASP A 93 0.22 -16.79 -19.71
CA ASP A 93 0.88 -16.60 -20.99
C ASP A 93 1.25 -15.12 -21.26
N ASP A 94 0.37 -14.19 -20.92
CA ASP A 94 0.62 -12.75 -21.07
C ASP A 94 1.76 -12.29 -20.14
N TYR A 95 1.75 -12.72 -18.88
CA TYR A 95 2.81 -12.42 -17.94
C TYR A 95 4.14 -13.02 -18.40
N ASP A 96 4.18 -14.32 -18.74
CA ASP A 96 5.42 -15.02 -19.08
C ASP A 96 6.08 -14.43 -20.34
N ARG A 97 5.27 -14.01 -21.32
CA ARG A 97 5.76 -13.25 -22.49
C ARG A 97 6.40 -11.92 -22.10
N LEU A 98 5.77 -11.18 -21.19
CA LEU A 98 6.29 -9.90 -20.71
C LEU A 98 7.56 -10.08 -19.86
N ALA A 99 7.56 -11.04 -18.95
CA ALA A 99 8.71 -11.39 -18.11
C ALA A 99 9.92 -11.77 -18.96
N ALA A 100 9.73 -12.61 -20.00
CA ALA A 100 10.79 -12.96 -20.95
C ALA A 100 11.36 -11.74 -21.68
N ARG A 101 10.51 -10.77 -22.10
CA ARG A 101 10.97 -9.50 -22.69
C ARG A 101 11.80 -8.66 -21.70
N CYS A 102 11.63 -8.85 -20.39
CA CYS A 102 12.37 -8.17 -19.33
C CYS A 102 13.56 -8.97 -18.78
N GLY A 103 13.84 -10.16 -19.32
CA GLY A 103 14.92 -11.01 -18.82
C GLY A 103 14.61 -11.67 -17.46
N LEU A 104 13.31 -11.78 -17.12
CA LEU A 104 12.82 -12.44 -15.92
C LEU A 104 12.32 -13.86 -16.25
N GLY A 105 12.20 -14.68 -15.21
CA GLY A 105 11.59 -16.01 -15.31
C GLY A 105 10.06 -15.97 -15.36
N PRO A 106 9.42 -17.08 -15.74
CA PRO A 106 7.96 -17.20 -15.74
C PRO A 106 7.37 -17.16 -14.32
N LEU A 107 6.05 -17.09 -14.21
CA LEU A 107 5.35 -17.22 -12.93
C LEU A 107 5.72 -18.52 -12.22
N THR A 108 6.01 -18.41 -10.93
CA THR A 108 6.18 -19.57 -10.05
C THR A 108 4.84 -20.23 -9.75
N PRO A 109 4.81 -21.52 -9.35
CA PRO A 109 3.57 -22.21 -8.99
C PRO A 109 2.77 -21.49 -7.89
N GLY A 110 3.43 -20.88 -6.91
CA GLY A 110 2.78 -20.11 -5.85
C GLY A 110 2.07 -18.86 -6.39
N GLN A 111 2.70 -18.16 -7.34
CA GLN A 111 2.09 -17.00 -7.99
C GLN A 111 0.90 -17.39 -8.87
N LYS A 112 1.02 -18.49 -9.63
CA LYS A 112 -0.09 -19.02 -10.44
C LYS A 112 -1.30 -19.39 -9.56
N LEU A 113 -1.07 -20.09 -8.46
CA LEU A 113 -2.11 -20.48 -7.52
C LEU A 113 -2.82 -19.28 -6.89
N GLU A 114 -2.08 -18.22 -6.54
CA GLU A 114 -2.68 -17.00 -6.01
C GLU A 114 -3.49 -16.25 -7.07
N ILE A 115 -2.98 -16.16 -8.30
CA ILE A 115 -3.71 -15.59 -9.44
C ILE A 115 -5.03 -16.34 -9.70
N GLU A 116 -5.02 -17.68 -9.67
CA GLU A 116 -6.22 -18.49 -9.82
C GLU A 116 -7.28 -18.15 -8.76
N GLY A 117 -6.84 -17.89 -7.54
CA GLY A 117 -7.67 -17.54 -6.38
C GLY A 117 -8.20 -16.11 -6.37
N LEU A 118 -7.72 -15.23 -7.25
CA LEU A 118 -8.22 -13.86 -7.36
C LEU A 118 -9.71 -13.85 -7.75
N SER A 119 -10.45 -12.88 -7.21
CA SER A 119 -11.81 -12.61 -7.66
C SER A 119 -11.81 -12.04 -9.09
N PRO A 120 -12.93 -12.14 -9.84
CA PRO A 120 -12.96 -11.71 -11.25
C PRO A 120 -12.54 -10.25 -11.49
N ASP A 121 -12.92 -9.36 -10.59
CA ASP A 121 -12.54 -7.94 -10.58
C ASP A 121 -11.04 -7.73 -10.27
N MET A 122 -10.45 -8.52 -9.37
CA MET A 122 -9.00 -8.52 -9.14
C MET A 122 -8.24 -9.06 -10.35
N LYS A 123 -8.75 -10.09 -11.03
CA LYS A 123 -8.18 -10.58 -12.31
C LYS A 123 -8.25 -9.50 -13.39
N GLU A 124 -9.35 -8.75 -13.45
CA GLU A 124 -9.47 -7.61 -14.35
C GLU A 124 -8.42 -6.53 -14.05
N MET A 125 -8.20 -6.20 -12.77
CA MET A 125 -7.14 -5.29 -12.35
C MET A 125 -5.76 -5.80 -12.76
N TYR A 126 -5.48 -7.08 -12.50
CA TYR A 126 -4.23 -7.74 -12.88
C TYR A 126 -3.98 -7.66 -14.41
N HIS A 127 -5.01 -7.93 -15.21
CA HIS A 127 -4.97 -7.81 -16.66
C HIS A 127 -4.70 -6.38 -17.14
N LYS A 128 -5.37 -5.38 -16.54
CA LYS A 128 -5.12 -3.98 -16.87
C LYS A 128 -3.66 -3.62 -16.62
N THR A 129 -3.09 -4.03 -15.49
CA THR A 129 -1.68 -3.78 -15.18
C THR A 129 -0.71 -4.49 -16.13
N ILE A 130 -0.94 -5.76 -16.46
CA ILE A 130 -0.12 -6.47 -17.46
C ILE A 130 -0.12 -5.77 -18.81
N ARG A 131 -1.23 -5.15 -19.22
CA ARG A 131 -1.33 -4.47 -20.52
C ARG A 131 -0.60 -3.14 -20.59
N GLU A 132 -0.42 -2.46 -19.45
CA GLU A 132 0.29 -1.17 -19.36
C GLU A 132 1.83 -1.35 -19.31
N LEU A 133 2.32 -2.42 -18.67
CA LEU A 133 3.76 -2.67 -18.51
C LEU A 133 4.56 -2.73 -19.85
N PRO A 134 4.03 -3.30 -20.95
CA PRO A 134 4.62 -3.18 -22.29
C PRO A 134 4.84 -1.73 -22.73
N ASP A 135 3.87 -0.84 -22.52
CA ASP A 135 3.97 0.56 -22.94
C ASP A 135 4.99 1.32 -22.10
N LEU A 136 5.10 1.00 -20.80
CA LEU A 136 6.16 1.51 -19.92
C LEU A 136 7.55 1.04 -20.38
N LYS A 137 7.66 -0.24 -20.74
CA LYS A 137 8.90 -0.83 -21.26
C LYS A 137 9.34 -0.19 -22.56
N ASP A 138 8.40 0.02 -23.47
CA ASP A 138 8.64 0.59 -24.79
C ASP A 138 8.77 2.13 -24.74
N GLY A 139 8.69 2.73 -23.54
CA GLY A 139 8.88 4.17 -23.30
C GLY A 139 7.74 5.04 -23.83
N LYS A 140 6.56 4.46 -24.09
CA LYS A 140 5.37 5.20 -24.52
C LYS A 140 4.67 5.91 -23.36
N ILE A 141 4.83 5.36 -22.16
CA ILE A 141 4.46 6.00 -20.89
C ILE A 141 5.67 6.01 -19.97
N ASN A 142 5.68 6.96 -19.04
CA ASN A 142 6.65 7.06 -17.96
C ASN A 142 6.12 6.41 -16.65
N PRO A 143 6.98 6.19 -15.64
CA PRO A 143 6.60 5.61 -14.35
C PRO A 143 5.47 6.33 -13.61
N ALA A 144 5.43 7.66 -13.63
CA ALA A 144 4.34 8.41 -12.99
C ALA A 144 3.00 8.26 -13.74
N GLU A 145 3.03 8.15 -15.07
CA GLU A 145 1.87 7.81 -15.89
C GLU A 145 1.38 6.39 -15.58
N TYR A 146 2.29 5.40 -15.50
CA TYR A 146 1.94 4.03 -15.11
C TYR A 146 1.29 3.97 -13.72
N PHE A 147 1.86 4.65 -12.73
CA PHE A 147 1.29 4.74 -11.38
C PHE A 147 -0.11 5.38 -11.41
N THR A 148 -0.26 6.48 -12.16
CA THR A 148 -1.55 7.18 -12.33
C THR A 148 -2.60 6.30 -13.01
N HIS A 149 -2.25 5.62 -14.12
CA HIS A 149 -3.14 4.69 -14.80
C HIS A 149 -3.58 3.56 -13.87
N THR A 150 -2.66 3.06 -13.05
CA THR A 150 -2.93 2.01 -12.07
C THR A 150 -3.95 2.46 -11.02
N LEU A 151 -3.80 3.65 -10.45
CA LEU A 151 -4.76 4.21 -9.49
C LEU A 151 -6.12 4.48 -10.13
N ASN A 152 -6.15 5.02 -11.36
CA ASN A 152 -7.39 5.30 -12.07
C ASN A 152 -8.14 4.02 -12.43
N ASN A 153 -7.44 2.98 -12.90
CA ASN A 153 -8.01 1.66 -13.14
C ASN A 153 -8.58 1.04 -11.86
N ALA A 154 -7.87 1.17 -10.73
CA ALA A 154 -8.38 0.72 -9.43
C ALA A 154 -9.65 1.47 -9.01
N ALA A 155 -9.70 2.79 -9.23
CA ALA A 155 -10.90 3.58 -8.94
C ALA A 155 -12.07 3.23 -9.86
N ASP A 156 -11.85 3.07 -11.17
CA ASP A 156 -12.87 2.65 -12.14
C ASP A 156 -13.50 1.31 -11.73
N LEU A 157 -12.66 0.33 -11.41
CA LEU A 157 -13.13 -0.99 -10.97
C LEU A 157 -13.83 -0.92 -9.62
N ALA A 158 -13.33 -0.11 -8.69
CA ALA A 158 -13.95 0.04 -7.38
C ALA A 158 -15.33 0.68 -7.49
N GLU A 159 -15.52 1.64 -8.39
CA GLU A 159 -16.82 2.27 -8.66
C GLU A 159 -17.80 1.29 -9.30
N ALA A 160 -17.34 0.52 -10.29
CA ALA A 160 -18.16 -0.47 -11.00
C ALA A 160 -18.57 -1.65 -10.10
N ASN A 161 -17.62 -2.16 -9.31
CA ASN A 161 -17.80 -3.38 -8.53
C ASN A 161 -18.16 -3.12 -7.07
N GLY A 162 -18.00 -1.90 -6.57
CA GLY A 162 -18.27 -1.55 -5.19
C GLY A 162 -19.74 -1.35 -4.91
N ARG A 163 -20.06 -1.42 -3.63
CA ARG A 163 -21.37 -1.02 -3.12
C ARG A 163 -21.52 0.50 -3.21
N GLU A 164 -22.65 0.95 -3.73
CA GLU A 164 -23.02 2.37 -3.76
C GLU A 164 -23.00 2.99 -2.36
N PRO A 165 -22.53 4.25 -2.21
CA PRO A 165 -22.58 4.96 -0.95
C PRO A 165 -24.00 4.95 -0.34
N GLY A 166 -24.10 4.59 0.94
CA GLY A 166 -25.39 4.53 1.65
C GLY A 166 -26.25 3.28 1.37
N SER A 167 -25.80 2.35 0.52
CA SER A 167 -26.52 1.10 0.27
C SER A 167 -26.55 0.19 1.50
N TRP A 168 -27.70 -0.45 1.74
CA TRP A 168 -27.92 -1.38 2.85
C TRP A 168 -27.27 -2.75 2.67
N ASN A 169 -26.76 -3.08 1.49
CA ASN A 169 -26.18 -4.40 1.21
C ASN A 169 -24.78 -4.56 1.83
N ILE A 170 -24.70 -4.82 3.13
CA ILE A 170 -23.44 -4.97 3.87
C ILE A 170 -22.56 -6.14 3.40
N PHE A 171 -23.09 -7.06 2.58
CA PHE A 171 -22.34 -8.21 2.05
C PHE A 171 -21.52 -7.86 0.80
N LYS A 172 -21.75 -6.67 0.22
CA LYS A 172 -20.96 -6.15 -0.90
C LYS A 172 -19.91 -5.19 -0.37
N SER A 173 -18.64 -5.42 -0.73
CA SER A 173 -17.52 -4.55 -0.36
C SER A 173 -17.79 -3.10 -0.78
N SER A 174 -17.36 -2.14 0.05
CA SER A 174 -17.42 -0.72 -0.33
C SER A 174 -16.45 -0.42 -1.47
N GLN A 175 -16.72 0.63 -2.24
CA GLN A 175 -15.78 1.15 -3.24
C GLN A 175 -14.40 1.42 -2.59
N SER A 176 -14.37 2.01 -1.39
CA SER A 176 -13.13 2.29 -0.66
C SER A 176 -12.30 1.04 -0.33
N SER A 177 -12.96 -0.05 0.07
CA SER A 177 -12.27 -1.32 0.34
C SER A 177 -11.72 -1.92 -0.93
N LEU A 178 -12.50 -1.93 -2.01
CA LEU A 178 -12.07 -2.48 -3.29
C LEU A 178 -10.92 -1.66 -3.88
N PHE A 179 -10.96 -0.32 -3.82
CA PHE A 179 -9.86 0.53 -4.26
C PHE A 179 -8.56 0.21 -3.51
N ARG A 180 -8.64 0.10 -2.18
CA ARG A 180 -7.51 -0.32 -1.34
C ARG A 180 -6.97 -1.67 -1.79
N ASP A 181 -7.83 -2.64 -2.04
CA ASP A 181 -7.46 -4.01 -2.39
C ASP A 181 -6.83 -4.09 -3.80
N TYR A 182 -7.42 -3.44 -4.80
CA TYR A 182 -6.87 -3.38 -6.15
C TYR A 182 -5.52 -2.65 -6.19
N THR A 183 -5.40 -1.52 -5.49
CA THR A 183 -4.12 -0.81 -5.35
C THR A 183 -3.09 -1.68 -4.64
N GLY A 184 -3.54 -2.44 -3.63
CA GLY A 184 -2.73 -3.37 -2.87
C GLY A 184 -2.21 -4.54 -3.71
N LEU A 185 -3.00 -5.06 -4.63
CA LEU A 185 -2.58 -6.11 -5.55
C LEU A 185 -1.43 -5.63 -6.44
N VAL A 186 -1.61 -4.51 -7.13
CA VAL A 186 -0.74 -4.12 -8.25
C VAL A 186 0.52 -3.35 -7.86
N LEU A 187 0.58 -2.84 -6.63
CA LEU A 187 1.74 -2.14 -6.08
C LEU A 187 2.41 -2.96 -4.96
N SER A 188 2.26 -4.29 -4.99
CA SER A 188 2.79 -5.15 -3.93
C SER A 188 4.29 -5.36 -4.04
N GLU A 189 5.03 -4.95 -3.01
CA GLU A 189 6.45 -5.28 -2.90
C GLU A 189 6.66 -6.79 -2.73
N LYS A 190 7.82 -7.25 -3.18
CA LYS A 190 8.30 -8.61 -2.99
C LYS A 190 8.30 -9.04 -1.52
N PRO A 191 8.17 -10.36 -1.24
CA PRO A 191 8.34 -10.89 0.10
C PRO A 191 9.70 -10.49 0.70
N MET A 192 9.69 -9.92 1.91
CA MET A 192 10.89 -9.46 2.62
C MET A 192 11.42 -10.46 3.65
N GLY A 193 10.82 -11.66 3.68
CA GLY A 193 11.19 -12.75 4.57
C GLY A 193 10.30 -12.82 5.80
N PHE A 194 10.23 -14.02 6.39
CA PHE A 194 9.20 -14.41 7.36
C PHE A 194 8.91 -13.39 8.47
N PHE A 195 9.93 -12.83 9.13
CA PHE A 195 9.73 -11.90 10.24
C PHE A 195 9.20 -10.54 9.80
N LYS A 196 9.69 -10.00 8.67
CA LYS A 196 9.23 -8.71 8.13
C LYS A 196 7.83 -8.85 7.56
N ASP A 197 7.57 -9.91 6.81
CA ASP A 197 6.26 -10.18 6.22
C ASP A 197 5.18 -10.43 7.28
N ARG A 198 5.51 -11.09 8.41
CA ARG A 198 4.60 -11.16 9.57
C ARG A 198 4.31 -9.81 10.21
N GLY A 199 5.31 -8.94 10.31
CA GLY A 199 5.11 -7.57 10.79
C GLY A 199 4.14 -6.81 9.92
N ARG A 200 4.29 -6.92 8.58
CA ARG A 200 3.39 -6.34 7.58
C ARG A 200 1.98 -6.93 7.69
N GLU A 201 1.87 -8.24 7.84
CA GLU A 201 0.58 -8.93 7.99
C GLU A 201 -0.19 -8.46 9.23
N LEU A 202 0.50 -8.28 10.37
CA LEU A 202 -0.11 -7.77 11.61
C LEU A 202 -0.67 -6.35 11.47
N VAL A 203 -0.15 -5.54 10.55
CA VAL A 203 -0.66 -4.20 10.25
C VAL A 203 -1.57 -4.18 9.00
N GLY A 204 -1.92 -5.36 8.48
CA GLY A 204 -2.88 -5.56 7.39
C GLY A 204 -2.30 -5.48 5.97
N GLY A 205 -0.97 -5.61 5.81
CA GLY A 205 -0.25 -5.45 4.55
C GLY A 205 0.57 -6.67 4.11
N GLY A 206 0.15 -7.89 4.46
CA GLY A 206 0.88 -9.15 4.19
C GLY A 206 1.32 -9.36 2.73
N PRO A 207 2.15 -10.38 2.47
CA PRO A 207 2.68 -10.65 1.13
C PRO A 207 1.54 -11.03 0.17
N ASP A 208 1.56 -10.43 -1.01
CA ASP A 208 0.72 -10.77 -2.15
C ASP A 208 1.66 -11.21 -3.28
N TYR A 209 1.79 -12.52 -3.51
CA TYR A 209 2.78 -13.04 -4.47
C TYR A 209 2.37 -12.76 -5.91
N ALA A 210 1.07 -12.75 -6.20
CA ALA A 210 0.54 -12.37 -7.51
C ALA A 210 0.96 -10.93 -7.84
N GLY A 211 0.69 -10.01 -6.94
CA GLY A 211 1.09 -8.62 -7.00
C GLY A 211 2.59 -8.39 -7.05
N SER A 212 3.34 -9.13 -6.23
CA SER A 212 4.81 -9.10 -6.23
C SER A 212 5.41 -9.45 -7.59
N ALA A 213 4.74 -10.30 -8.36
CA ALA A 213 5.15 -10.64 -9.73
C ALA A 213 5.10 -9.39 -10.63
N LEU A 214 4.02 -8.60 -10.54
CA LEU A 214 3.86 -7.37 -11.30
C LEU A 214 4.91 -6.32 -10.92
N GLU A 215 5.13 -6.11 -9.62
CA GLU A 215 6.15 -5.18 -9.13
C GLU A 215 7.56 -5.61 -9.55
N HIS A 216 7.88 -6.90 -9.56
CA HIS A 216 9.17 -7.39 -10.09
C HIS A 216 9.38 -7.02 -11.56
N VAL A 217 8.35 -7.17 -12.40
CA VAL A 217 8.42 -6.76 -13.80
C VAL A 217 8.59 -5.26 -13.91
N TYR A 218 7.81 -4.48 -13.14
CA TYR A 218 7.92 -3.02 -13.09
C TYR A 218 9.35 -2.59 -12.70
N GLN A 219 9.90 -3.11 -11.61
CA GLN A 219 11.26 -2.82 -11.14
C GLN A 219 12.32 -3.18 -12.18
N SER A 220 12.15 -4.29 -12.89
CA SER A 220 13.04 -4.69 -13.99
C SER A 220 12.98 -3.72 -15.18
N ILE A 221 11.82 -3.11 -15.44
CA ILE A 221 11.63 -2.13 -16.53
C ILE A 221 12.22 -0.76 -16.16
N VAL A 222 11.91 -0.25 -14.97
CA VAL A 222 12.31 1.11 -14.57
C VAL A 222 13.78 1.17 -14.14
N GLY A 223 14.27 0.08 -13.55
CA GLY A 223 15.62 -0.01 -12.98
C GLY A 223 15.96 1.16 -12.05
N SER A 224 17.25 1.38 -11.82
CA SER A 224 17.77 2.48 -10.99
C SER A 224 17.82 3.83 -11.71
N GLY A 225 17.28 3.93 -12.93
CA GLY A 225 17.50 5.09 -13.80
C GLY A 225 16.24 5.87 -14.11
N ARG A 226 15.08 5.21 -14.03
CA ARG A 226 13.79 5.78 -14.45
C ARG A 226 12.81 5.94 -13.29
N ALA A 227 13.06 5.39 -12.10
CA ALA A 227 12.07 5.29 -11.02
C ALA A 227 11.37 6.62 -10.65
N GLY A 228 12.06 7.75 -10.77
CA GLY A 228 11.51 9.10 -10.51
C GLY A 228 10.96 9.83 -11.74
N GLU A 229 10.99 9.25 -12.94
CA GLU A 229 10.53 9.90 -14.17
C GLU A 229 9.03 10.28 -14.09
N GLY A 230 8.75 11.55 -14.33
CA GLY A 230 7.37 12.10 -14.32
C GLY A 230 6.81 12.41 -12.93
N PHE A 231 7.49 12.01 -11.86
CA PHE A 231 7.06 12.30 -10.49
C PHE A 231 7.49 13.70 -10.03
N ASN A 232 6.75 14.26 -9.07
CA ASN A 232 7.15 15.43 -8.32
C ASN A 232 8.48 15.14 -7.60
N SER A 233 9.46 16.04 -7.79
CA SER A 233 10.81 15.92 -7.23
C SER A 233 10.88 15.89 -5.70
N ASN A 234 9.81 16.28 -5.01
CA ASN A 234 9.72 16.22 -3.54
C ASN A 234 9.31 14.83 -3.03
N VAL A 235 8.83 13.94 -3.93
CA VAL A 235 8.47 12.55 -3.64
C VAL A 235 9.55 11.59 -4.16
N ALA A 236 10.27 11.97 -5.22
CA ALA A 236 11.42 11.21 -5.69
C ALA A 236 12.55 11.25 -4.64
N ASP A 237 12.96 10.08 -4.17
CA ASP A 237 14.04 9.97 -3.20
C ASP A 237 15.43 10.15 -3.80
N VAL A 238 16.41 10.31 -2.91
CA VAL A 238 17.83 10.46 -3.27
C VAL A 238 18.39 9.18 -3.88
N ASP A 239 17.86 8.01 -3.48
CA ASP A 239 18.22 6.74 -4.08
C ASP A 239 17.29 6.43 -5.27
N PRO A 240 17.80 6.44 -6.51
CA PRO A 240 16.99 6.20 -7.69
C PRO A 240 16.57 4.73 -7.86
N THR A 241 16.93 3.84 -6.91
CA THR A 241 16.49 2.45 -6.86
C THR A 241 15.21 2.22 -6.05
N ASN A 242 14.78 3.18 -5.21
CA ASN A 242 13.52 3.08 -4.48
C ASN A 242 12.35 3.49 -5.37
N SER A 243 11.46 2.54 -5.67
CA SER A 243 10.24 2.83 -6.41
C SER A 243 9.23 3.51 -5.49
N ILE A 244 8.81 4.73 -5.84
CA ILE A 244 7.77 5.48 -5.13
C ILE A 244 6.46 4.66 -4.92
N THR A 245 6.25 3.64 -5.77
CA THR A 245 5.07 2.78 -5.81
C THR A 245 4.94 1.82 -4.63
N HIS A 246 6.02 1.24 -4.11
CA HIS A 246 5.93 0.12 -3.16
C HIS A 246 5.53 0.57 -1.74
N HIS A 247 6.04 1.71 -1.27
CA HIS A 247 5.64 2.26 0.03
C HIS A 247 4.19 2.76 0.03
N PHE A 248 3.69 3.26 -1.10
CA PHE A 248 2.32 3.78 -1.19
C PHE A 248 1.29 2.72 -0.79
N ARG A 249 1.41 1.48 -1.29
CA ARG A 249 0.54 0.36 -0.90
C ARG A 249 0.52 0.15 0.60
N GLU A 250 1.70 -0.01 1.20
CA GLU A 250 1.81 -0.45 2.59
C GLU A 250 1.15 0.55 3.51
N PHE A 251 1.48 1.82 3.33
CA PHE A 251 0.94 2.89 4.15
C PHE A 251 -0.54 3.16 3.86
N LEU A 252 -1.01 2.94 2.63
CA LEU A 252 -2.44 2.96 2.32
C LEU A 252 -3.19 1.88 3.13
N LEU A 253 -2.67 0.66 3.16
CA LEU A 253 -3.25 -0.46 3.92
C LEU A 253 -3.22 -0.21 5.43
N VAL A 254 -2.08 0.26 5.96
CA VAL A 254 -1.95 0.58 7.39
C VAL A 254 -2.89 1.73 7.78
N GLY A 255 -2.93 2.80 6.98
CA GLY A 255 -3.83 3.92 7.21
C GLY A 255 -5.30 3.51 7.19
N TYR A 256 -5.69 2.65 6.24
CA TYR A 256 -7.05 2.15 6.12
C TYR A 256 -7.44 1.23 7.30
N ASN A 257 -6.58 0.27 7.65
CA ASN A 257 -6.90 -0.76 8.63
C ASN A 257 -6.67 -0.31 10.08
N SER A 258 -5.68 0.56 10.32
CA SER A 258 -5.18 0.91 11.66
C SER A 258 -5.20 2.43 11.93
N GLY A 259 -5.57 3.24 10.96
CA GLY A 259 -5.59 4.69 11.06
C GLY A 259 -4.22 5.35 10.87
N ARG A 260 -4.24 6.64 10.58
CA ARG A 260 -3.04 7.42 10.25
C ARG A 260 -1.99 7.47 11.36
N LEU A 261 -2.39 7.47 12.64
CA LEU A 261 -1.42 7.47 13.76
C LEU A 261 -0.45 6.27 13.68
N VAL A 262 -0.96 5.09 13.31
CA VAL A 262 -0.14 3.88 13.17
C VAL A 262 0.71 3.96 11.90
N GLY A 263 0.12 4.46 10.81
CA GLY A 263 0.83 4.71 9.55
C GLY A 263 2.01 5.68 9.70
N ASP A 264 1.79 6.79 10.40
CA ASP A 264 2.82 7.81 10.66
C ASP A 264 3.99 7.21 11.46
N LYS A 265 3.71 6.39 12.48
CA LYS A 265 4.75 5.68 13.23
C LYS A 265 5.50 4.68 12.36
N ALA A 266 4.79 3.92 11.53
CA ALA A 266 5.40 2.95 10.63
C ALA A 266 6.33 3.64 9.62
N ALA A 267 5.93 4.79 9.06
CA ALA A 267 6.74 5.56 8.11
C ALA A 267 8.07 5.99 8.73
N THR A 268 8.04 6.55 9.94
CA THR A 268 9.26 6.96 10.66
C THR A 268 10.12 5.80 11.17
N PHE A 269 9.59 4.58 11.19
CA PHE A 269 10.33 3.39 11.61
C PHE A 269 11.00 2.68 10.43
N ILE A 270 10.32 2.67 9.28
CA ILE A 270 10.81 2.05 8.05
C ILE A 270 11.90 2.92 7.42
N ASP A 271 11.73 4.25 7.42
CA ASP A 271 12.69 5.18 6.86
C ASP A 271 13.16 6.27 7.82
N ASP A 272 14.39 6.73 7.61
CA ASP A 272 14.96 7.88 8.30
C ASP A 272 14.58 9.16 7.54
N PRO A 273 13.80 10.09 8.13
CA PRO A 273 13.40 11.34 7.47
C PRO A 273 14.57 12.22 7.00
N LYS A 274 15.79 11.98 7.50
CA LYS A 274 17.00 12.67 7.07
C LYS A 274 17.70 12.00 5.88
N LYS A 275 17.42 10.72 5.63
CA LYS A 275 18.04 9.95 4.55
C LYS A 275 17.10 9.82 3.35
N ASN A 276 15.85 9.46 3.62
CA ASN A 276 14.81 9.21 2.62
C ASN A 276 13.56 10.06 2.93
N PRO A 277 13.64 11.40 2.78
CA PRO A 277 12.49 12.26 3.06
C PRO A 277 11.34 12.04 2.07
N GLY A 278 11.56 11.48 0.88
CA GLY A 278 10.52 11.15 -0.08
C GLY A 278 9.61 10.03 0.43
N ASP A 279 10.20 8.91 0.85
CA ASP A 279 9.51 7.72 1.37
C ASP A 279 8.70 8.05 2.63
N VAL A 280 9.24 8.87 3.54
CA VAL A 280 8.51 9.31 4.74
C VAL A 280 7.28 10.16 4.37
N ARG A 281 7.41 11.08 3.41
CA ARG A 281 6.28 11.90 2.92
C ARG A 281 5.22 11.04 2.24
N CYS A 282 5.66 10.13 1.37
CA CYS A 282 4.84 9.13 0.71
C CYS A 282 4.03 8.33 1.76
N GLY A 283 4.69 7.89 2.83
CA GLY A 283 4.05 7.14 3.90
C GLY A 283 3.02 7.93 4.69
N PHE A 284 3.29 9.18 5.06
CA PHE A 284 2.29 10.04 5.71
C PHE A 284 1.09 10.31 4.80
N PHE A 285 1.32 10.59 3.52
CA PHE A 285 0.25 10.83 2.57
C PHE A 285 -0.60 9.59 2.32
N ALA A 286 0.01 8.45 2.02
CA ALA A 286 -0.69 7.20 1.79
C ALA A 286 -1.49 6.78 3.04
N SER A 287 -0.95 6.97 4.24
CA SER A 287 -1.65 6.71 5.50
C SER A 287 -2.86 7.62 5.70
N MET A 288 -2.73 8.92 5.36
CA MET A 288 -3.83 9.87 5.37
C MET A 288 -4.92 9.48 4.37
N VAL A 289 -4.56 9.12 3.14
CA VAL A 289 -5.51 8.65 2.11
C VAL A 289 -6.23 7.38 2.56
N GLY A 290 -5.49 6.41 3.11
CA GLY A 290 -6.04 5.16 3.62
C GLY A 290 -7.07 5.40 4.73
N GLN A 291 -6.73 6.26 5.71
CA GLN A 291 -7.68 6.62 6.76
C GLN A 291 -8.90 7.36 6.19
N GLY A 292 -8.70 8.32 5.28
CA GLY A 292 -9.78 9.07 4.65
C GLY A 292 -10.77 8.15 3.92
N LEU A 293 -10.27 7.13 3.22
CA LEU A 293 -11.07 6.09 2.58
C LEU A 293 -11.86 5.25 3.60
N ALA A 294 -11.21 4.81 4.68
CA ALA A 294 -11.84 4.00 5.73
C ALA A 294 -12.95 4.76 6.48
N LEU A 295 -12.75 6.06 6.70
CA LEU A 295 -13.73 6.95 7.34
C LEU A 295 -14.79 7.50 6.39
N GLY A 296 -14.70 7.21 5.09
CA GLY A 296 -15.62 7.73 4.07
C GLY A 296 -15.52 9.25 3.86
N GLN A 297 -14.38 9.85 4.20
CA GLN A 297 -14.09 11.28 3.98
C GLN A 297 -13.76 11.58 2.52
N ILE A 298 -13.27 10.58 1.78
CA ILE A 298 -13.01 10.62 0.35
C ILE A 298 -13.55 9.35 -0.32
N THR A 299 -13.96 9.50 -1.58
CA THR A 299 -14.31 8.38 -2.48
C THR A 299 -13.06 7.73 -3.10
N ALA A 300 -13.24 6.57 -3.73
CA ALA A 300 -12.17 5.91 -4.49
C ALA A 300 -11.61 6.80 -5.60
N ARG A 301 -12.48 7.51 -6.34
CA ARG A 301 -12.07 8.47 -7.36
C ARG A 301 -11.28 9.64 -6.80
N GLU A 302 -11.79 10.26 -5.74
CA GLU A 302 -11.08 11.38 -5.11
C GLU A 302 -9.71 10.95 -4.58
N ALA A 303 -9.60 9.72 -4.05
CA ALA A 303 -8.32 9.17 -3.64
C ALA A 303 -7.35 9.00 -4.82
N ALA A 304 -7.81 8.44 -5.94
CA ALA A 304 -7.00 8.29 -7.16
C ALA A 304 -6.57 9.66 -7.71
N ASP A 305 -7.52 10.56 -7.97
CA ASP A 305 -7.25 11.85 -8.60
C ASP A 305 -6.35 12.74 -7.72
N MET A 306 -6.60 12.76 -6.41
CA MET A 306 -5.78 13.52 -5.46
C MET A 306 -4.37 12.93 -5.35
N THR A 307 -4.23 11.61 -5.39
CA THR A 307 -2.91 10.96 -5.40
C THR A 307 -2.16 11.28 -6.70
N THR A 308 -2.80 11.14 -7.86
CA THR A 308 -2.22 11.53 -9.14
C THR A 308 -1.77 12.97 -9.13
N TRP A 309 -2.63 13.89 -8.69
CA TRP A 309 -2.29 15.30 -8.55
C TRP A 309 -1.08 15.51 -7.66
N ALA A 310 -1.08 14.92 -6.46
CA ALA A 310 -0.01 15.09 -5.50
C ALA A 310 1.32 14.61 -6.09
N TYR A 311 1.34 13.44 -6.72
CA TYR A 311 2.55 12.79 -7.20
C TYR A 311 3.09 13.36 -8.52
N THR A 312 2.29 14.14 -9.27
CA THR A 312 2.70 14.68 -10.59
C THR A 312 2.70 16.21 -10.67
N SER A 313 2.19 16.92 -9.67
CA SER A 313 2.20 18.39 -9.71
C SER A 313 3.60 18.95 -9.55
N HIS A 314 4.03 19.87 -10.41
CA HIS A 314 5.34 20.52 -10.31
C HIS A 314 5.18 22.03 -10.02
N GLY A 315 5.98 22.57 -9.10
CA GLY A 315 6.15 24.02 -8.87
C GLY A 315 4.94 24.77 -8.28
N GLY A 316 5.10 25.37 -7.10
CA GLY A 316 4.19 26.42 -6.58
C GLY A 316 2.79 25.97 -6.12
N THR A 317 2.32 24.79 -6.47
CA THR A 317 1.14 24.16 -5.85
C THR A 317 1.41 23.94 -4.36
N GLN A 318 0.43 24.14 -3.48
CA GLN A 318 0.52 23.80 -2.05
C GLN A 318 -0.82 23.29 -1.49
N PRO A 319 -0.82 22.18 -0.72
CA PRO A 319 0.25 21.18 -0.64
C PRO A 319 0.34 20.43 -1.97
N PRO A 320 1.53 20.23 -2.54
CA PRO A 320 2.06 18.89 -2.67
C PRO A 320 3.51 18.93 -2.21
N TRP A 321 3.67 18.44 -0.97
CA TRP A 321 4.94 18.07 -0.33
C TRP A 321 5.79 19.19 0.28
N GLY A 322 5.31 20.44 0.28
CA GLY A 322 6.00 21.59 0.90
C GLY A 322 6.97 22.32 -0.05
N ALA A 323 7.77 23.25 0.49
CA ALA A 323 8.79 23.94 -0.28
C ALA A 323 10.00 23.02 -0.52
N ALA A 324 10.54 23.02 -1.75
CA ALA A 324 11.76 22.27 -2.08
C ALA A 324 12.90 22.67 -1.13
N GLY A 325 13.59 21.68 -0.54
CA GLY A 325 14.71 21.92 0.39
C GLY A 325 14.34 22.02 1.87
N VAL A 326 13.09 21.80 2.27
CA VAL A 326 12.77 21.51 3.68
C VAL A 326 13.15 20.04 3.90
N ASP A 327 14.28 19.79 4.56
CA ASP A 327 14.63 18.46 5.04
C ASP A 327 13.41 17.87 5.78
N GLY A 328 13.05 16.60 5.52
CA GLY A 328 11.88 15.94 6.11
C GLY A 328 11.82 15.96 7.65
N ALA A 329 12.85 16.50 8.30
CA ALA A 329 12.99 16.75 9.73
C ALA A 329 11.96 17.73 10.35
N ASN A 330 11.31 18.61 9.57
CA ASN A 330 10.35 19.59 10.10
C ASN A 330 8.89 19.32 9.69
N LEU A 331 8.57 18.10 9.25
CA LEU A 331 7.19 17.71 8.97
C LEU A 331 6.44 17.53 10.31
N ASP A 332 5.32 18.24 10.47
CA ASP A 332 4.33 17.94 11.50
C ASP A 332 3.22 17.13 10.83
N PRO A 333 3.28 15.79 10.87
CA PRO A 333 2.31 14.97 10.17
C PRO A 333 0.88 15.39 10.52
N GLY A 334 0.62 15.69 11.81
CA GLY A 334 -0.67 16.15 12.33
C GLY A 334 -1.25 17.38 11.59
N LYS A 335 -0.40 18.29 11.12
CA LYS A 335 -0.81 19.53 10.43
C LYS A 335 -0.59 19.50 8.92
N ASP A 336 0.38 18.73 8.47
CA ASP A 336 0.84 18.72 7.08
C ASP A 336 0.08 17.69 6.23
N TYR A 337 -0.42 16.62 6.85
CA TYR A 337 -1.16 15.52 6.19
C TYR A 337 -2.60 15.43 6.70
N ASP A 338 -3.30 16.57 6.67
CA ASP A 338 -4.73 16.67 6.93
C ASP A 338 -5.54 16.49 5.64
N ILE A 339 -6.41 15.49 5.59
CA ILE A 339 -7.16 15.15 4.37
C ILE A 339 -8.02 16.30 3.86
N GLU A 340 -8.61 17.13 4.73
CA GLU A 340 -9.45 18.25 4.33
C GLU A 340 -8.61 19.36 3.69
N LYS A 341 -7.39 19.59 4.22
CA LYS A 341 -6.43 20.55 3.66
C LYS A 341 -5.98 20.11 2.27
N TRP A 342 -5.67 18.83 2.09
CA TRP A 342 -5.26 18.27 0.80
C TRP A 342 -6.41 18.30 -0.23
N LEU A 343 -7.63 17.90 0.16
CA LEU A 343 -8.81 18.00 -0.69
C LEU A 343 -9.13 19.44 -1.11
N LYS A 344 -9.03 20.39 -0.18
CA LYS A 344 -9.26 21.80 -0.48
C LYS A 344 -8.29 22.31 -1.54
N ALA A 345 -7.01 21.96 -1.42
CA ALA A 345 -5.99 22.36 -2.39
C ALA A 345 -6.16 21.64 -3.74
N PHE A 346 -6.43 20.34 -3.72
CA PHE A 346 -6.77 19.55 -4.90
C PHE A 346 -7.95 20.16 -5.67
N ARG A 347 -9.07 20.46 -5.00
CA ARG A 347 -10.26 21.05 -5.65
C ARG A 347 -10.07 22.50 -6.09
N ALA A 348 -9.16 23.23 -5.46
CA ALA A 348 -8.86 24.62 -5.85
C ALA A 348 -8.16 24.70 -7.22
N ARG A 349 -7.47 23.64 -7.64
CA ARG A 349 -6.79 23.59 -8.96
C ARG A 349 -7.78 23.44 -10.13
N GLU A 350 -8.99 22.97 -9.86
CA GLU A 350 -10.00 22.66 -10.89
C GLU A 350 -10.86 23.87 -11.27
N LYS A 351 -10.62 25.03 -10.64
CA LYS A 351 -11.33 26.29 -10.84
C LYS A 351 -10.50 27.28 -11.63
#